data_AF-A0A3D3LNB8-F1
#
_entry.id   AF-A0A3D3LNB8-F1
#
_cell.length_a   1.000
_cell.length_b   1.000
_cell.length_c   1.000
_cell.angle_alpha   90.00
_cell.angle_beta   90.00
_cell.angle_gamma   90.00
#
_symmetry.space_group_name_H-M   'P 1'
#
loop_
_entity.id
_entity.type
_entity.pdbx_description
1 polymer ?
#
loop_
_entity_poly.entity_id
_entity_poly.type
_entity_poly.pdbx_seq_one_letter_code
_entity_poly.pdbx_strand_id
1 'polypeptide(L)'
;SYQFSTDLNKADNDKLEIELITPLITEDKIVYRFPAMIPGTYKILNFGYFIEGLKAFDKNGNELATNRLDINSWEISNSNQLYKLIYKVNDTFDDTSKEAKNIWPMAGTNIQAGKNFVFNNHGFFGYFDNYLNNEYII
;
A
#
# COMPACT_ATOMS: atom_id res chain seq x y z
N SER A 1 14.02 -1.82 8.55
CA SER A 1 12.93 -2.73 8.17
C SER A 1 11.67 -1.91 7.90
N TYR A 2 10.76 -2.44 7.11
CA TYR A 2 9.37 -2.00 7.04
C TYR A 2 8.59 -2.68 8.16
N GLN A 3 7.77 -1.94 8.89
CA GLN A 3 6.90 -2.51 9.93
C GLN A 3 5.45 -2.13 9.63
N PHE A 4 4.73 -3.07 9.04
CA PHE A 4 3.32 -2.92 8.72
C PHE A 4 2.46 -3.37 9.90
N SER A 5 1.30 -2.75 10.05
CA SER A 5 0.28 -3.16 11.00
C SER A 5 -1.10 -2.78 10.49
N THR A 6 -2.11 -3.57 10.88
CA THR A 6 -3.52 -3.31 10.60
C THR A 6 -4.40 -3.93 11.68
N ASP A 7 -5.58 -3.36 11.91
CA ASP A 7 -6.56 -3.88 12.86
C ASP A 7 -7.78 -4.42 12.09
N LEU A 8 -7.89 -5.75 12.05
CA LEU A 8 -8.97 -6.44 11.33
C LEU A 8 -10.36 -6.17 11.94
N ASN A 9 -10.45 -5.70 13.19
CA ASN A 9 -11.72 -5.33 13.81
C ASN A 9 -12.22 -3.95 13.35
N LYS A 10 -11.38 -3.19 12.64
CA LYS A 10 -11.68 -1.85 12.12
C LYS A 10 -11.87 -1.83 10.60
N ALA A 11 -12.18 -2.98 10.00
CA ALA A 11 -12.63 -3.02 8.62
C ALA A 11 -13.93 -2.21 8.47
N ASP A 12 -13.92 -1.24 7.56
CA ASP A 12 -15.06 -0.35 7.29
C ASP A 12 -15.29 -0.24 5.79
N ASN A 13 -16.51 -0.53 5.34
CA ASN A 13 -16.87 -0.60 3.91
C ASN A 13 -15.84 -1.39 3.08
N ASP A 14 -15.53 -2.60 3.54
CA ASP A 14 -14.60 -3.56 2.89
C ASP A 14 -13.18 -2.99 2.67
N LYS A 15 -12.79 -2.03 3.51
CA LYS A 15 -11.46 -1.41 3.51
C LYS A 15 -10.74 -1.62 4.83
N LEU A 16 -9.42 -1.76 4.75
CA LEU A 16 -8.53 -1.79 5.91
C LEU A 16 -7.57 -0.61 5.88
N GLU A 17 -7.35 -0.02 7.05
CA GLU A 17 -6.27 0.95 7.23
C GLU A 17 -4.96 0.19 7.49
N ILE A 18 -3.92 0.56 6.76
CA ILE A 18 -2.57 0.05 6.91
C ILE A 18 -1.71 1.18 7.46
N GLU A 19 -1.03 0.89 8.57
CA GLU A 19 0.04 1.73 9.11
C GLU A 19 1.38 1.07 8.80
N LEU A 20 2.30 1.86 8.24
CA LEU A 20 3.69 1.45 7.97
C LEU A 20 4.64 2.39 8.73
N ILE A 21 5.43 1.84 9.65
CA ILE A 21 6.65 2.50 10.11
C ILE A 21 7.76 2.23 9.09
N THR A 22 8.28 3.30 8.49
CA THR A 22 9.22 3.21 7.38
C THR A 22 10.63 2.86 7.87
N PRO A 23 11.47 2.25 7.00
CA PRO A 23 12.91 2.28 7.25
C PRO A 23 13.42 3.72 7.30
N LEU A 24 14.63 3.91 7.84
CA LEU A 24 15.30 5.20 7.81
C LEU A 24 15.60 5.58 6.35
N ILE A 25 15.02 6.69 5.90
CA ILE A 25 15.23 7.27 4.58
C ILE A 25 16.23 8.43 4.70
N THR A 26 17.16 8.55 3.76
CA THR A 26 18.20 9.59 3.79
C THR A 26 18.04 10.64 2.70
N GLU A 27 17.27 10.33 1.66
CA GLU A 27 17.00 11.21 0.53
C GLU A 27 15.96 12.28 0.90
N ASP A 28 16.05 13.46 0.28
CA ASP A 28 15.07 14.54 0.46
C ASP A 28 13.75 14.27 -0.28
N LYS A 29 13.79 13.41 -1.29
CA LYS A 29 12.61 12.91 -2.01
C LYS A 29 12.71 11.41 -2.21
N ILE A 30 11.59 10.72 -2.07
CA ILE A 30 11.50 9.28 -2.32
C ILE A 30 10.17 8.92 -2.96
N VAL A 31 10.14 7.83 -3.71
CA VAL A 31 8.93 7.30 -4.34
C VAL A 31 8.53 6.00 -3.64
N TYR A 32 7.32 5.97 -3.09
CA TYR A 32 6.66 4.77 -2.60
C TYR A 32 5.82 4.15 -3.72
N ARG A 33 5.89 2.82 -3.85
CA ARG A 33 5.27 2.11 -4.97
C ARG A 33 4.49 0.88 -4.54
N PHE A 34 3.47 0.55 -5.34
CA PHE A 34 2.81 -0.73 -5.34
C PHE A 34 3.14 -1.51 -6.63
N PRO A 35 3.13 -2.85 -6.59
CA PRO A 35 3.40 -3.64 -7.79
C PRO A 35 2.38 -3.36 -8.90
N ALA A 36 2.86 -3.10 -10.11
CA ALA A 36 2.00 -3.06 -11.30
C ALA A 36 1.71 -4.48 -11.84
N MET A 37 2.57 -5.45 -11.51
CA MET A 37 2.53 -6.83 -11.99
C MET A 37 3.21 -7.74 -10.94
N ILE A 38 2.86 -9.02 -10.91
CA ILE A 38 3.50 -10.04 -10.07
C ILE A 38 4.10 -11.17 -10.92
N PRO A 39 5.17 -11.84 -10.47
CA PRO A 39 5.73 -12.99 -11.18
C PRO A 39 4.68 -14.06 -11.47
N GLY A 40 4.77 -14.70 -12.64
CA GLY A 40 3.78 -15.68 -13.10
C GLY A 40 2.53 -15.07 -13.74
N THR A 41 2.39 -13.75 -13.76
CA THR A 41 1.37 -13.05 -14.54
C THR A 41 2.03 -12.29 -15.69
N TYR A 42 1.45 -12.38 -16.89
CA TYR A 42 1.89 -11.62 -18.07
C TYR A 42 0.96 -10.44 -18.33
N LYS A 43 0.48 -9.81 -17.25
CA LYS A 43 -0.60 -8.82 -17.28
C LYS A 43 -0.31 -7.69 -16.30
N ILE A 44 -0.55 -6.46 -16.74
CA ILE A 44 -0.54 -5.29 -15.85
C ILE A 44 -1.83 -5.34 -15.02
N LEU A 45 -1.68 -5.39 -13.71
CA LEU A 45 -2.74 -5.52 -12.70
C LEU A 45 -2.99 -4.19 -11.95
N ASN A 46 -1.94 -3.39 -11.73
CA ASN A 46 -1.99 -2.09 -11.06
C ASN A 46 -2.61 -2.11 -9.65
N PHE A 47 -1.94 -2.77 -8.70
CA PHE A 47 -2.46 -2.86 -7.32
C PHE A 47 -2.57 -1.50 -6.61
N GLY A 48 -1.82 -0.48 -7.05
CA GLY A 48 -1.96 0.87 -6.52
C GLY A 48 -3.34 1.51 -6.76
N TYR A 49 -4.17 0.95 -7.65
CA TYR A 49 -5.56 1.40 -7.83
C TYR A 49 -6.38 1.27 -6.54
N PHE A 50 -6.17 0.22 -5.76
CA PHE A 50 -6.94 -0.08 -4.54
C PHE A 50 -6.46 0.68 -3.31
N ILE A 51 -5.44 1.53 -3.47
CA ILE A 51 -4.83 2.30 -2.39
C ILE A 51 -5.45 3.70 -2.36
N GLU A 52 -6.02 4.05 -1.22
CA GLU A 52 -6.75 5.28 -1.00
C GLU A 52 -6.13 6.11 0.13
N GLY A 53 -6.11 7.43 -0.07
CA GLY A 53 -5.80 8.38 0.99
C GLY A 53 -4.41 8.22 1.62
N LEU A 54 -3.40 7.85 0.82
CA LEU A 54 -2.03 7.72 1.31
C LEU A 54 -1.53 9.05 1.88
N LYS A 55 -1.09 9.00 3.13
CA LYS A 55 -0.51 10.12 3.87
C LYS A 55 0.84 9.72 4.44
N ALA A 56 1.74 10.69 4.47
CA ALA A 56 3.08 10.55 5.02
C ALA A 56 3.24 11.44 6.25
N PHE A 57 3.95 10.95 7.27
CA PHE A 57 4.15 11.67 8.52
C PHE A 57 5.59 11.60 8.99
N ASP A 58 6.03 12.70 9.62
CA ASP A 58 7.27 12.72 10.39
C ASP A 58 7.10 12.06 11.77
N LYS A 59 8.19 11.96 12.53
CA LYS A 59 8.20 11.37 13.88
C LYS A 59 7.33 12.14 14.88
N ASN A 60 7.05 13.41 14.63
CA ASN A 60 6.22 14.26 15.49
C ASN A 60 4.74 14.22 15.11
N GLY A 61 4.38 13.51 14.04
CA GLY A 61 3.01 13.43 13.52
C GLY A 61 2.63 14.55 12.56
N ASN A 62 3.58 15.35 12.08
CA ASN A 62 3.30 16.36 11.05
C ASN A 62 3.18 15.68 9.68
N GLU A 63 2.15 16.06 8.92
CA GLU A 63 1.92 15.51 7.57
C GLU A 63 2.96 16.07 6.58
N LEU A 64 3.60 15.18 5.84
CA LEU A 64 4.55 15.49 4.77
C LEU A 64 3.82 15.54 3.43
N ALA A 65 4.29 16.40 2.52
CA ALA A 65 3.67 16.54 1.21
C ALA A 65 3.86 15.27 0.37
N THR A 66 2.75 14.72 -0.11
CA THR A 66 2.71 13.57 -1.02
C THR A 66 2.11 13.96 -2.36
N ASN A 67 2.69 13.48 -3.46
CA ASN A 67 2.18 13.67 -4.81
C ASN A 67 2.04 12.32 -5.52
N ARG A 68 0.84 12.00 -6.01
CA ARG A 68 0.62 10.77 -6.79
C ARG A 68 1.16 10.97 -8.21
N LEU A 69 2.18 10.20 -8.59
CA LEU A 69 2.85 10.30 -9.89
C LEU A 69 2.09 9.52 -10.97
N ASP A 70 1.60 8.34 -10.60
CA ASP A 70 0.83 7.45 -11.46
C ASP A 70 -0.09 6.55 -10.61
N ILE A 71 -0.70 5.52 -11.23
CA ILE A 71 -1.61 4.60 -10.52
C ILE A 71 -0.91 3.91 -9.34
N ASN A 72 0.37 3.60 -9.47
CA ASN A 72 1.12 2.76 -8.54
C ASN A 72 2.18 3.50 -7.74
N SER A 73 2.34 4.82 -7.89
CA SER A 73 3.51 5.54 -7.35
C SER A 73 3.16 6.87 -6.69
N TRP A 74 3.77 7.13 -5.54
CA TRP A 74 3.62 8.35 -4.74
C TRP A 74 5.01 8.93 -4.41
N GLU A 75 5.28 10.15 -4.86
CA GLU A 75 6.44 10.93 -4.40
C GLU A 75 6.15 11.54 -3.03
N ILE A 76 7.11 11.46 -2.13
CA ILE A 76 7.07 12.09 -0.80
C ILE A 76 8.22 13.07 -0.72
N SER A 77 7.90 14.33 -0.40
CA SER A 77 8.90 15.39 -0.19
C SER A 77 9.35 15.44 1.27
N ASN A 78 10.56 15.95 1.50
CA ASN A 78 11.23 15.96 2.81
C ASN A 78 11.31 14.55 3.43
N SER A 79 11.61 13.55 2.59
CA SER A 79 11.56 12.15 3.00
C SER A 79 12.63 11.75 4.02
N ASN A 80 13.67 12.56 4.20
CA ASN A 80 14.64 12.40 5.28
C ASN A 80 14.01 12.52 6.69
N GLN A 81 12.81 13.11 6.80
CA GLN A 81 12.01 13.18 8.02
C GLN A 81 10.90 12.13 8.07
N LEU A 82 10.72 11.34 7.01
CA LEU A 82 9.67 10.33 6.92
C LEU A 82 9.84 9.28 8.01
N TYR A 83 8.76 9.06 8.74
CA TYR A 83 8.70 8.05 9.80
C TYR A 83 7.58 7.04 9.57
N LYS A 84 6.43 7.52 9.07
CA LYS A 84 5.21 6.72 8.97
C LYS A 84 4.43 7.00 7.69
N LEU A 85 3.86 5.95 7.10
CA LEU A 85 2.77 6.03 6.12
C LEU A 85 1.48 5.48 6.70
N ILE A 86 0.35 6.10 6.35
CA ILE A 86 -0.99 5.57 6.60
C ILE A 86 -1.78 5.62 5.30
N TYR A 87 -2.47 4.55 4.96
CA TYR A 87 -3.35 4.48 3.79
C TYR A 87 -4.46 3.45 4.00
N LYS A 88 -5.51 3.54 3.19
CA LYS A 88 -6.57 2.53 3.14
C LYS A 88 -6.39 1.63 1.93
N VAL A 89 -6.72 0.36 2.10
CA VAL A 89 -6.71 -0.66 1.04
C VAL A 89 -8.13 -1.16 0.85
N ASN A 90 -8.64 -1.07 -0.38
CA ASN A 90 -9.88 -1.72 -0.80
C ASN A 90 -9.60 -3.14 -1.31
N ASP A 91 -10.60 -4.01 -1.27
CA ASP A 91 -10.46 -5.35 -1.84
C ASP A 91 -10.82 -5.43 -3.34
N THR A 92 -10.45 -6.55 -3.94
CA THR A 92 -10.60 -6.78 -5.39
C THR A 92 -11.82 -7.63 -5.76
N PHE A 93 -12.43 -8.32 -4.80
CA PHE A 93 -13.49 -9.30 -5.04
C PHE A 93 -14.87 -8.64 -5.13
N ASP A 94 -15.13 -7.65 -4.27
CA ASP A 94 -16.42 -6.97 -4.20
C ASP A 94 -16.44 -5.66 -5.04
N ASP A 95 -15.27 -5.17 -5.47
CA ASP A 95 -15.17 -4.05 -6.40
C ASP A 95 -15.61 -4.45 -7.83
N THR A 96 -16.56 -3.71 -8.38
CA THR A 96 -17.14 -3.96 -9.72
C THR A 96 -16.47 -3.16 -10.84
N SER A 97 -15.44 -2.38 -10.51
CA SER A 97 -14.61 -1.60 -11.44
C SER A 97 -13.94 -2.48 -12.52
N LYS A 98 -13.49 -1.84 -13.59
CA LYS A 98 -12.76 -2.53 -14.65
C LYS A 98 -11.41 -3.03 -14.13
N GLU A 99 -10.79 -2.26 -13.23
CA GLU A 99 -9.52 -2.53 -12.59
C GLU A 99 -9.61 -3.75 -11.66
N ALA A 100 -10.66 -3.86 -10.84
CA ALA A 100 -10.93 -5.06 -10.03
C ALA A 100 -11.14 -6.30 -10.89
N LYS A 101 -11.97 -6.22 -11.93
CA LYS A 101 -12.17 -7.31 -12.91
C LYS A 101 -10.90 -7.68 -13.68
N ASN A 102 -9.91 -6.79 -13.71
CA ASN A 102 -8.63 -7.02 -14.33
C ASN A 102 -7.71 -7.88 -13.45
N ILE A 103 -7.92 -7.89 -12.12
CA ILE A 103 -7.22 -8.74 -11.17
C ILE A 103 -7.70 -10.18 -11.35
N TRP A 104 -6.76 -11.10 -11.54
CA TRP A 104 -7.11 -12.51 -11.55
C TRP A 104 -7.42 -12.98 -10.13
N PRO A 105 -8.42 -13.87 -9.92
CA PRO A 105 -8.84 -14.26 -8.57
C PRO A 105 -7.72 -14.80 -7.66
N MET A 106 -6.72 -15.50 -8.22
CA MET A 106 -5.57 -15.99 -7.44
C MET A 106 -4.64 -14.87 -6.92
N ALA A 107 -4.67 -13.71 -7.56
CA ALA A 107 -3.90 -12.53 -7.18
C ALA A 107 -4.74 -11.50 -6.40
N GLY A 108 -6.03 -11.76 -6.21
CA GLY A 108 -6.94 -10.84 -5.56
C GLY A 108 -6.87 -10.87 -4.04
N THR A 109 -7.49 -9.87 -3.44
CA THR A 109 -7.68 -9.69 -2.00
C THR A 109 -9.18 -9.68 -1.69
N ASN A 110 -9.53 -9.97 -0.44
CA ASN A 110 -10.91 -9.90 0.05
C ASN A 110 -10.90 -9.38 1.50
N ILE A 111 -11.77 -8.42 1.82
CA ILE A 111 -11.90 -7.83 3.14
C ILE A 111 -13.37 -7.89 3.53
N GLN A 112 -13.77 -8.95 4.24
CA GLN A 112 -15.15 -9.11 4.68
C GLN A 112 -15.22 -9.25 6.19
N ALA A 113 -15.55 -8.14 6.87
CA ALA A 113 -15.61 -8.06 8.32
C ALA A 113 -16.50 -9.16 8.93
N GLY A 114 -15.96 -9.87 9.93
CA GLY A 114 -16.65 -10.96 10.60
C GLY A 114 -16.86 -12.23 9.77
N LYS A 115 -16.35 -12.30 8.53
CA LYS A 115 -16.45 -13.48 7.68
C LYS A 115 -15.08 -14.00 7.24
N ASN A 116 -14.33 -13.23 6.45
CA ASN A 116 -13.03 -13.67 5.94
C ASN A 116 -12.16 -12.49 5.51
N PHE A 117 -10.84 -12.70 5.58
CA PHE A 117 -9.85 -11.81 5.03
C PHE A 117 -8.88 -12.63 4.18
N VAL A 118 -8.66 -12.21 2.93
CA VAL A 118 -7.69 -12.83 2.03
C VAL A 118 -6.61 -11.81 1.73
N PHE A 119 -5.43 -12.06 2.30
CA PHE A 119 -4.26 -11.22 2.12
C PHE A 119 -3.38 -11.76 1.00
N ASN A 120 -3.16 -10.90 0.01
CA ASN A 120 -2.14 -11.07 -1.00
C ASN A 120 -1.23 -9.85 -0.88
N ASN A 121 0.01 -10.07 -0.43
CA ASN A 121 0.89 -9.00 0.05
C ASN A 121 1.07 -7.84 -0.94
N HIS A 122 1.14 -8.15 -2.24
CA HIS A 122 1.25 -7.17 -3.31
C HIS A 122 0.04 -6.24 -3.43
N GLY A 123 -1.12 -6.61 -2.88
CA GLY A 123 -2.32 -5.77 -2.81
C GLY A 123 -2.38 -4.86 -1.57
N PHE A 124 -1.54 -5.10 -0.56
CA PHE A 124 -1.59 -4.37 0.72
C PHE A 124 -0.32 -3.59 1.05
N PHE A 125 0.84 -4.09 0.63
CA PHE A 125 2.14 -3.60 1.07
C PHE A 125 2.97 -3.12 -0.11
N GLY A 126 3.30 -1.84 -0.11
CA GLY A 126 4.20 -1.21 -1.07
C GLY A 126 5.65 -1.15 -0.58
N TYR A 127 6.52 -0.54 -1.40
CA TYR A 127 7.97 -0.50 -1.19
C TYR A 127 8.58 0.82 -1.70
N PHE A 128 9.82 1.11 -1.30
CA PHE A 128 10.64 2.19 -1.88
C PHE A 128 11.75 1.62 -2.78
N ASP A 129 11.97 2.23 -3.94
CA ASP A 129 12.92 1.74 -4.98
C ASP A 129 14.34 1.49 -4.44
N ASN A 130 14.82 2.35 -3.54
CA ASN A 130 16.18 2.24 -2.99
C ASN A 130 16.28 1.31 -1.76
N TYR A 131 15.16 0.78 -1.28
CA TYR A 131 15.07 0.06 -0.01
C TYR A 131 14.39 -1.31 -0.16
N LEU A 132 14.57 -1.96 -1.33
CA LEU A 132 13.94 -3.25 -1.65
C LEU A 132 14.42 -4.41 -0.77
N ASN A 133 15.67 -4.36 -0.30
CA ASN A 133 16.29 -5.43 0.49
C ASN A 133 16.00 -5.34 1.99
N ASN A 134 15.23 -4.34 2.43
CA ASN A 134 14.86 -4.22 3.82
C ASN A 134 13.81 -5.27 4.20
N GLU A 135 13.96 -5.85 5.39
CA GLU A 135 13.01 -6.82 5.94
C GLU A 135 11.61 -6.21 6.13
N TYR A 136 10.59 -7.04 5.90
CA TYR A 136 9.18 -6.73 6.14
C TYR A 136 8.73 -7.44 7.40
N ILE A 137 8.26 -6.66 8.36
CA ILE A 137 7.55 -7.14 9.56
C ILE A 137 6.09 -6.79 9.33
N ILE A 138 5.20 -7.77 9.38
CA ILE A 138 3.77 -7.65 9.06
C ILE A 138 2.96 -8.23 10.22
#